data_AF-A0A0B6YPI1-F1
#
_entry.id   AF-A0A0B6YPI1-F1
#
_cell.length_a   1.000
_cell.length_b   1.000
_cell.length_c   1.000
_cell.angle_alpha   90.00
_cell.angle_beta   90.00
_cell.angle_gamma   90.00
#
_symmetry.space_group_name_H-M   'P 1'
#
loop_
_entity.id
_entity.type
_entity.pdbx_description
1 polymer ?
#
loop_
_entity_poly.entity_id
_entity_poly.type
_entity_poly.pdbx_seq_one_letter_code
_entity_poly.pdbx_strand_id
1 'polypeptide(L)'
;MINFHGEENSSESKKSTEALCMLLAKELKCVVVDVEYRLPPEHKFPAMFDDGKAVVRWVLMNKSLVGAENDSKVGVIGSSSGAG
;
A
#
# COMPACT_ATOMS: atom_id res chain seq x y z
N MET A 1 -2.51 -0.15 8.07
CA MET A 1 -2.20 -1.23 7.12
C MET A 1 -1.67 -0.59 5.85
N ILE A 2 -0.61 -1.15 5.26
CA ILE A 2 -0.03 -0.67 4.00
C ILE A 2 -0.38 -1.69 2.93
N ASN A 3 -1.00 -1.27 1.83
CA ASN A 3 -1.41 -2.11 0.72
C ASN A 3 -0.54 -1.88 -0.51
N PHE A 4 0.00 -2.96 -1.07
CA PHE A 4 0.69 -2.97 -2.36
C PHE A 4 -0.17 -3.71 -3.38
N HIS A 5 -0.80 -2.96 -4.28
CA HIS A 5 -1.61 -3.53 -5.36
C HIS A 5 -0.75 -4.33 -6.36
N GLY A 6 -1.33 -5.24 -7.15
CA GLY A 6 -0.62 -5.88 -8.26
C GLY A 6 -0.29 -4.92 -9.41
N GLU A 7 0.59 -5.32 -10.34
CA GLU A 7 1.00 -4.52 -11.51
C GLU A 7 -0.13 -4.25 -12.53
N GLU A 8 -1.30 -4.84 -12.31
CA GLU A 8 -2.48 -4.68 -13.14
C GLU A 8 -3.07 -3.27 -12.96
N ASN A 9 -2.58 -2.32 -13.75
CA ASN A 9 -2.93 -0.90 -13.70
C ASN A 9 -4.22 -0.55 -14.47
N SER A 10 -5.13 -1.53 -14.66
CA SER A 10 -6.40 -1.30 -15.34
C SER A 10 -7.33 -0.45 -14.46
N SER A 11 -8.21 0.35 -15.07
CA SER A 11 -9.22 1.13 -14.36
C SER A 11 -10.15 0.26 -13.50
N GLU A 12 -10.34 -1.01 -13.86
CA GLU A 12 -11.13 -1.98 -13.10
C GLU A 12 -10.35 -2.51 -11.88
N SER A 13 -9.05 -2.78 -12.04
CA SER A 13 -8.18 -3.20 -10.94
C SER A 13 -8.04 -2.11 -9.88
N LYS A 14 -7.88 -0.83 -10.29
CA LYS A 14 -7.85 0.31 -9.34
C LYS A 14 -9.11 0.41 -8.48
N LYS A 15 -10.29 0.31 -9.10
CA LYS A 15 -11.58 0.30 -8.38
C LYS A 15 -11.69 -0.89 -7.43
N SER A 16 -11.17 -2.05 -7.83
CA SER A 16 -11.18 -3.26 -7.00
C SER A 16 -10.26 -3.12 -5.78
N THR A 17 -9.06 -2.57 -5.97
CA THR A 17 -8.12 -2.25 -4.88
C THR A 17 -8.71 -1.21 -3.94
N GLU A 18 -9.31 -0.15 -4.46
CA GLU A 18 -9.95 0.88 -3.64
C GLU A 18 -11.09 0.29 -2.79
N ALA A 19 -11.95 -0.53 -3.40
CA ALA A 19 -13.03 -1.20 -2.69
C ALA A 19 -12.51 -2.14 -1.59
N LEU A 20 -11.43 -2.88 -1.85
CA LEU A 20 -10.77 -3.71 -0.85
C LEU A 20 -10.18 -2.87 0.29
N CYS A 21 -9.49 -1.78 -0.02
CA CYS A 21 -8.91 -0.87 0.98
C CYS A 21 -10.00 -0.26 1.87
N MET A 22 -11.10 0.20 1.28
CA MET A 22 -12.25 0.73 2.02
C MET A 22 -12.91 -0.32 2.92
N LEU A 23 -13.07 -1.55 2.42
CA LEU A 23 -13.59 -2.66 3.20
C LEU A 23 -12.68 -2.97 4.41
N LEU A 24 -11.37 -3.09 4.19
CA LEU A 24 -10.41 -3.37 5.26
C LEU A 24 -10.34 -2.25 6.29
N ALA A 25 -10.37 -0.99 5.85
CA ALA A 25 -10.39 0.16 6.74
C ALA A 25 -11.61 0.11 7.67
N LYS A 26 -12.78 -0.20 7.10
CA LYS A 26 -14.05 -0.31 7.83
C LYS A 26 -14.09 -1.49 8.79
N GLU A 27 -13.83 -2.69 8.31
CA GLU A 27 -14.00 -3.93 9.08
C GLU A 27 -12.94 -4.07 10.17
N LEU A 28 -11.69 -3.66 9.89
CA LEU A 28 -10.59 -3.75 10.84
C LEU A 28 -10.39 -2.47 11.67
N LYS A 29 -11.20 -1.43 11.43
CA LYS A 29 -11.14 -0.13 12.11
C LYS A 29 -9.71 0.43 12.12
N CYS A 30 -9.08 0.41 10.95
CA CYS A 30 -7.69 0.83 10.80
C CYS A 30 -7.53 1.80 9.63
N VAL A 31 -6.44 2.56 9.67
CA VAL A 31 -5.99 3.34 8.50
C VAL A 31 -5.43 2.38 7.47
N VAL A 32 -5.83 2.53 6.21
CA VAL A 32 -5.23 1.84 5.05
C VAL A 32 -4.49 2.86 4.20
N VAL A 33 -3.21 2.61 3.94
CA VAL A 33 -2.36 3.37 3.02
C VAL A 33 -2.21 2.54 1.77
N ASP A 34 -2.89 2.93 0.69
CA ASP A 34 -2.74 2.31 -0.62
C ASP A 34 -1.56 2.95 -1.36
N VAL A 35 -0.60 2.13 -1.79
CA VAL A 35 0.69 2.63 -2.28
C VAL A 35 0.72 2.67 -3.79
N GLU A 36 0.83 3.87 -4.35
CA GLU A 36 1.18 4.06 -5.76
C GLU A 36 2.71 4.02 -5.91
N TYR A 37 3.24 2.88 -6.36
CA TYR A 37 4.67 2.69 -6.57
C TYR A 37 5.00 2.56 -8.06
N ARG A 38 6.29 2.75 -8.40
CA ARG A 38 6.76 2.68 -9.78
C ARG A 38 6.63 1.26 -10.36
N LEU A 39 6.02 1.16 -11.54
CA LEU A 39 5.74 -0.10 -12.24
C LEU A 39 6.64 -0.30 -13.49
N PRO A 40 6.91 -1.56 -13.88
CA PRO A 40 7.51 -1.89 -15.17
C PRO A 40 6.48 -1.73 -16.32
N PRO A 41 6.93 -1.55 -17.57
CA PRO A 41 8.33 -1.51 -18.01
C PRO A 41 9.05 -0.17 -17.81
N GLU A 42 8.33 0.92 -17.51
CA GLU A 42 8.87 2.28 -17.37
C GLU A 42 9.91 2.36 -16.26
N HIS A 43 9.67 1.62 -15.18
CA HIS A 43 10.57 1.52 -14.04
C HIS A 43 10.92 0.05 -13.76
N LYS A 44 12.07 -0.37 -14.27
CA LYS A 44 12.58 -1.73 -14.10
C LYS A 44 12.98 -2.00 -12.64
N PHE A 45 13.15 -3.28 -12.32
CA PHE A 45 13.74 -3.73 -11.07
C PHE A 45 15.03 -2.93 -10.75
N PRO A 46 15.24 -2.46 -9.50
CA PRO A 46 14.46 -2.73 -8.28
C PRO A 46 13.46 -1.61 -7.88
N ALA A 47 13.01 -0.75 -8.81
CA ALA A 47 12.28 0.47 -8.48
C ALA A 47 11.08 0.28 -7.52
N MET A 48 10.21 -0.71 -7.78
CA MET A 48 9.07 -1.03 -6.92
C MET A 48 9.47 -1.38 -5.48
N PHE A 49 10.58 -2.12 -5.29
CA PHE A 49 11.07 -2.52 -3.98
C PHE A 49 11.63 -1.33 -3.21
N ASP A 50 12.31 -0.42 -3.91
CA ASP A 50 12.82 0.80 -3.31
C ASP A 50 11.69 1.71 -2.83
N ASP A 51 10.63 1.85 -3.63
CA ASP A 51 9.43 2.62 -3.24
C ASP A 51 8.71 1.95 -2.07
N GLY A 52 8.52 0.63 -2.09
CA GLY A 52 7.90 -0.10 -0.98
C GLY A 52 8.66 0.06 0.33
N LYS A 53 10.00 -0.09 0.31
CA LYS A 53 10.85 0.17 1.48
C LYS A 53 10.74 1.63 1.95
N ALA A 54 10.71 2.58 1.03
CA ALA A 54 10.60 4.00 1.37
C ALA A 54 9.27 4.30 2.05
N VAL A 55 8.16 3.80 1.51
CA VAL A 55 6.81 4.01 2.07
C VAL A 55 6.66 3.35 3.43
N VAL A 56 7.10 2.11 3.61
CA VAL A 56 7.02 1.43 4.92
C VAL A 56 7.80 2.21 5.98
N ARG A 57 9.02 2.66 5.67
CA ARG A 57 9.81 3.49 6.59
C ARG A 57 9.12 4.81 6.89
N TRP A 58 8.59 5.47 5.86
CA TRP A 58 7.90 6.76 6.02
C TRP A 58 6.67 6.61 6.91
N VAL A 59 5.81 5.60 6.69
CA VAL A 59 4.62 5.36 7.52
C VAL A 59 4.99 5.04 8.97
N LEU A 60 6.03 4.22 9.19
CA LEU A 60 6.50 3.91 10.55
C LEU A 60 6.95 5.14 11.33
N MET A 61 7.55 6.11 10.64
CA MET A 61 8.03 7.37 11.23
C MET A 61 6.94 8.46 11.33
N ASN A 62 5.84 8.33 10.56
CA ASN A 62 4.85 9.39 10.37
C ASN A 62 3.40 8.91 10.58
N LYS A 63 3.16 8.00 11.54
CA LYS A 63 1.82 7.40 11.76
C LYS A 63 0.72 8.43 11.99
N SER A 64 1.00 9.48 12.77
CA SER A 64 0.04 10.56 13.02
C SER A 64 -0.34 11.33 11.77
N LEU A 65 0.56 11.44 10.78
CA LEU A 65 0.28 12.15 9.52
C LEU A 65 -0.68 11.38 8.61
N VAL A 66 -0.79 10.05 8.78
CA VAL A 66 -1.78 9.23 8.07
C VAL A 66 -3.05 9.00 8.90
N GLY A 67 -3.18 9.67 10.05
CA GLY A 67 -4.35 9.54 10.93
C GLY A 67 -4.33 8.30 11.83
N ALA A 68 -3.16 7.68 12.04
CA ALA A 68 -2.98 6.58 12.99
C ALA A 68 -2.29 7.06 14.28
N GLU A 69 -2.59 6.41 15.39
CA GLU A 69 -1.91 6.68 16.66
C GLU A 69 -0.44 6.21 16.63
N ASN A 70 0.42 6.85 17.41
CA ASN A 70 1.86 6.53 17.40
C ASN A 70 2.19 5.09 17.84
N ASP A 71 1.38 4.53 18.74
CA ASP A 71 1.48 3.14 19.23
C ASP A 71 0.79 2.12 18.29
N SER A 72 0.11 2.59 17.24
CA SER A 72 -0.57 1.71 16.29
C SER A 72 0.39 0.71 15.65
N LYS A 73 -0.06 -0.54 15.54
CA LYS A 73 0.67 -1.58 14.82
C LYS A 73 0.59 -1.36 13.32
N VAL A 74 1.66 -1.69 12.62
CA VAL A 74 1.72 -1.60 11.14
C VAL A 74 1.76 -3.01 10.58
N GLY A 75 0.77 -3.33 9.75
CA GLY A 75 0.73 -4.53 8.91
C GLY A 75 0.89 -4.16 7.44
N VAL A 76 1.44 -5.08 6.65
CA VAL A 76 1.62 -4.96 5.21
C VAL A 76 0.80 -6.06 4.53
N ILE A 77 0.12 -5.72 3.46
CA ILE A 77 -0.60 -6.64 2.58
C ILE A 77 -0.23 -6.34 1.13
N GLY A 78 -0.42 -7.31 0.25
CA GLY A 78 -0.31 -7.09 -1.17
C GLY A 78 -1.00 -8.18 -1.99
N SER A 79 -1.24 -7.89 -3.26
CA SER A 79 -1.82 -8.82 -4.22
C SER A 79 -0.88 -9.06 -5.40
N SER A 80 -0.78 -10.31 -5.86
CA SER A 80 0.06 -10.69 -7.02
C SER A 80 1.51 -10.19 -6.86
N SER A 81 2.06 -9.46 -7.84
CA SER A 81 3.39 -8.83 -7.74
C SER A 81 3.56 -7.91 -6.51
N GLY A 82 2.49 -7.32 -5.99
CA GLY A 82 2.53 -6.49 -4.78
C GLY A 82 2.80 -7.28 -3.50
N ALA A 83 2.70 -8.61 -3.52
CA ALA A 83 3.06 -9.47 -2.38
C ALA A 83 4.55 -9.87 -2.37
N GLY A 84 5.31 -9.52 -3.41
CA GLY A 84 6.71 -9.90 -3.62
C GLY A 84 7.73 -9.13 -2.78
#